data_AF-A0A536AVW1-F1
#
_entry.id   AF-A0A536AVW1-F1
#
_cell.length_a   1.000
_cell.length_b   1.000
_cell.length_c   1.000
_cell.angle_alpha   90.00
_cell.angle_beta   90.00
_cell.angle_gamma   90.00
#
_symmetry.space_group_name_H-M   'P 1'
#
loop_
_entity.id
_entity.type
_entity.pdbx_description
1 polymer ?
#
loop_
_entity_poly.entity_id
_entity_poly.type
_entity_poly.pdbx_seq_one_letter_code
_entity_poly.pdbx_strand_id
1 'polypeptide(L)'
;LAGGQSLIPLLNFRLARPQHLVDINRVEDLDRIYERDGGIAVQALVRQADVEDSRKAARICPLLTEAVRLVAHRVIRNRGTMCGSIAHADPASELPAVLLALGGHVMVRSVRGERLIAAEQLFKGVFETAIAPDEVLVEAWFPELVDRFAIFEESRRHGDFALAGVVRTGEILALFGVAPTPVLADPSNPTAGLEPSGDLEATPEFRLHLVRVLVERAFAA
;
A
#
# COMPACT_ATOMS: atom_id res chain seq x y z
N LEU A 1 8.13 3.60 -15.59
CA LEU A 1 6.69 3.90 -15.69
C LEU A 1 5.92 2.59 -15.68
N ALA A 2 5.16 2.35 -14.62
CA ALA A 2 4.19 1.26 -14.53
C ALA A 2 2.80 1.79 -14.95
N GLY A 3 1.84 1.87 -14.02
CA GLY A 3 0.52 2.46 -14.28
C GLY A 3 0.48 3.96 -14.50
N GLY A 4 1.46 4.69 -13.96
CA GLY A 4 1.59 6.14 -14.10
C GLY A 4 0.60 6.98 -13.30
N GLN A 5 -0.25 6.36 -12.46
CA GLN A 5 -1.34 7.07 -11.79
C GLN A 5 -0.88 8.06 -10.71
N SER A 6 0.31 7.89 -10.15
CA SER A 6 0.94 8.88 -9.27
C SER A 6 2.01 9.71 -9.98
N LEU A 7 2.86 9.05 -10.78
CA LEU A 7 3.98 9.73 -11.44
C LEU A 7 3.52 10.75 -12.50
N ILE A 8 2.53 10.43 -13.34
CA ILE A 8 2.08 11.36 -14.40
C ILE A 8 1.50 12.65 -13.80
N PRO A 9 0.67 12.63 -12.75
CA PRO A 9 0.31 13.84 -12.01
C PRO A 9 1.52 14.66 -11.51
N LEU A 10 2.53 14.01 -10.92
CA LEU A 10 3.75 14.70 -10.48
C LEU A 10 4.51 15.37 -11.63
N LEU A 11 4.53 14.76 -12.82
CA LEU A 11 5.12 15.36 -14.03
C LEU A 11 4.29 16.56 -14.52
N ASN A 12 2.96 16.44 -14.53
CA ASN A 12 2.05 17.51 -14.96
C ASN A 12 2.19 18.76 -14.08
N PHE A 13 2.31 18.58 -12.75
CA PHE A 13 2.57 19.66 -11.80
C PHE A 13 4.05 20.06 -11.71
N ARG A 14 4.95 19.41 -12.47
CA ARG A 14 6.40 19.64 -12.47
C ARG A 14 7.07 19.47 -11.11
N LEU A 15 6.47 18.66 -10.24
CA LEU A 15 7.01 18.23 -8.96
C LEU A 15 8.08 17.15 -9.14
N ALA A 16 7.99 16.37 -10.21
CA ALA A 16 9.05 15.47 -10.67
C ALA A 16 9.55 15.89 -12.06
N ARG A 17 10.87 15.80 -12.31
CA ARG A 17 11.50 16.20 -13.58
C ARG A 17 12.61 15.22 -14.01
N PRO A 18 12.29 13.92 -14.18
CA PRO A 18 13.28 12.96 -14.65
C PRO A 18 13.69 13.30 -16.09
N GLN A 19 14.98 13.09 -16.42
CA GLN A 19 15.47 13.23 -17.80
C GLN A 19 14.97 12.11 -18.71
N HIS A 20 14.69 10.94 -18.13
CA HIS A 20 14.27 9.75 -18.83
C HIS A 20 13.10 9.07 -18.12
N LEU A 21 12.20 8.49 -18.91
CA LEU A 21 11.13 7.65 -18.41
C LEU A 21 11.23 6.27 -19.03
N VAL A 22 11.64 5.29 -18.23
CA VAL A 22 11.72 3.89 -18.68
C VAL A 22 10.35 3.26 -18.51
N ASP A 23 9.62 3.03 -19.59
CA ASP A 23 8.33 2.34 -19.56
C ASP A 23 8.53 0.82 -19.47
N ILE A 24 7.96 0.20 -18.42
CA ILE A 24 8.07 -1.25 -18.19
C ILE A 24 6.82 -2.02 -18.66
N ASN A 25 5.79 -1.37 -19.19
CA ASN A 25 4.52 -2.02 -19.56
C ASN A 25 4.65 -3.06 -20.69
N ARG A 26 5.80 -3.12 -21.39
CA ARG A 26 6.07 -4.09 -22.46
C ARG A 26 7.01 -5.22 -22.05
N VAL A 27 7.41 -5.27 -20.77
CA VAL A 27 8.22 -6.36 -20.25
C VAL A 27 7.30 -7.55 -19.99
N GLU A 28 7.60 -8.67 -20.63
CA GLU A 28 6.86 -9.92 -20.47
C GLU A 28 7.04 -10.49 -19.05
N ASP A 29 6.07 -11.30 -18.62
CA ASP A 29 6.12 -12.02 -17.34
C ASP A 29 6.26 -11.14 -16.08
N LEU A 30 5.66 -9.94 -16.11
CA LEU A 30 5.56 -9.03 -14.96
C LEU A 30 4.11 -8.70 -14.56
N ASP A 31 3.11 -9.40 -15.08
CA ASP A 31 1.67 -9.12 -14.91
C ASP A 31 0.87 -10.29 -14.30
N ARG A 32 1.54 -11.24 -13.65
CA ARG A 32 0.89 -12.44 -13.09
C ARG A 32 0.50 -12.28 -11.63
N ILE A 33 -0.64 -12.90 -11.28
CA ILE A 33 -1.09 -13.16 -9.90
C ILE A 33 -1.05 -14.68 -9.66
N TYR A 34 -0.21 -15.13 -8.73
CA TYR A 34 -0.01 -16.56 -8.50
C TYR A 34 0.20 -16.91 -7.03
N GLU A 35 -0.04 -18.16 -6.70
CA GLU A 35 0.13 -18.68 -5.33
C GLU A 35 1.59 -19.13 -5.17
N ARG A 36 2.22 -18.76 -4.06
CA ARG A 36 3.61 -19.11 -3.75
C ARG A 36 3.77 -19.19 -2.23
N ASP A 37 4.41 -20.26 -1.74
CA ASP A 37 4.76 -20.41 -0.32
C ASP A 37 3.58 -20.24 0.65
N GLY A 38 2.39 -20.71 0.27
CA GLY A 38 1.17 -20.53 1.07
C GLY A 38 0.69 -19.07 1.13
N GLY A 39 1.11 -18.22 0.19
CA GLY A 39 0.63 -16.85 0.04
C GLY A 39 0.35 -16.51 -1.42
N ILE A 40 0.14 -15.23 -1.69
CA ILE A 40 -0.12 -14.70 -3.03
C ILE A 40 0.99 -13.74 -3.46
N ALA A 41 1.57 -14.02 -4.62
CA ALA A 41 2.54 -13.19 -5.31
C ALA A 41 1.86 -12.38 -6.41
N VAL A 42 2.20 -11.08 -6.47
CA VAL A 42 1.64 -10.10 -7.38
C VAL A 42 2.78 -9.37 -8.07
N GLN A 43 2.91 -9.55 -9.38
CA GLN A 43 4.01 -8.95 -10.14
C GLN A 43 3.81 -7.45 -10.44
N ALA A 44 4.89 -6.78 -10.85
CA ALA A 44 5.00 -5.33 -10.95
C ALA A 44 3.92 -4.61 -11.76
N LEU A 45 3.44 -5.25 -12.84
CA LEU A 45 2.47 -4.71 -13.80
C LEU A 45 1.05 -5.19 -13.55
N VAL A 46 0.81 -6.05 -12.54
CA VAL A 46 -0.55 -6.42 -12.14
C VAL A 46 -1.32 -5.17 -11.77
N ARG A 47 -2.47 -4.96 -12.43
CA ARG A 47 -3.34 -3.82 -12.15
C ARG A 47 -4.06 -4.02 -10.84
N GLN A 48 -4.36 -2.92 -10.16
CA GLN A 48 -5.23 -2.93 -8.99
C GLN A 48 -6.59 -3.55 -9.36
N ALA A 49 -7.16 -3.21 -10.52
CA ALA A 49 -8.41 -3.82 -11.00
C ALA A 49 -8.33 -5.34 -11.19
N ASP A 50 -7.17 -5.89 -11.59
CA ASP A 50 -6.99 -7.34 -11.74
C ASP A 50 -7.01 -8.03 -10.38
N VAL A 51 -6.44 -7.40 -9.35
CA VAL A 51 -6.53 -7.90 -7.96
C VAL A 51 -7.95 -7.76 -7.43
N GLU A 52 -8.61 -6.62 -7.65
CA GLU A 52 -10.02 -6.36 -7.26
C GLU A 52 -10.97 -7.46 -7.72
N ASP A 53 -10.78 -7.95 -8.95
CA ASP A 53 -11.63 -8.97 -9.59
C ASP A 53 -11.08 -10.41 -9.42
N SER A 54 -9.93 -10.60 -8.78
CA SER A 54 -9.26 -11.90 -8.68
C SER A 54 -9.90 -12.79 -7.62
N ARG A 55 -10.57 -13.86 -8.08
CA ARG A 55 -11.07 -14.94 -7.19
C ARG A 55 -9.95 -15.59 -6.38
N LYS A 56 -8.73 -15.64 -6.92
CA LYS A 56 -7.57 -16.21 -6.23
C LYS A 56 -7.14 -15.32 -5.07
N ALA A 57 -7.05 -14.01 -5.30
CA ALA A 57 -6.75 -13.04 -4.25
C ALA A 57 -7.84 -13.04 -3.17
N ALA A 58 -9.11 -13.00 -3.57
CA ALA A 58 -10.24 -13.06 -2.64
C ALA A 58 -10.24 -14.33 -1.76
N ARG A 59 -9.74 -15.46 -2.28
CA ARG A 59 -9.64 -16.72 -1.53
C ARG A 59 -8.46 -16.75 -0.57
N ILE A 60 -7.26 -16.36 -1.04
CA ILE A 60 -6.00 -16.51 -0.28
C ILE A 60 -5.81 -15.35 0.70
N CYS A 61 -6.13 -14.13 0.28
CA CYS A 61 -5.93 -12.92 1.07
C CYS A 61 -7.06 -11.91 0.78
N PRO A 62 -8.28 -12.14 1.30
CA PRO A 62 -9.42 -11.26 1.03
C PRO A 62 -9.21 -9.81 1.49
N LEU A 63 -8.37 -9.56 2.50
CA LEU A 63 -7.94 -8.22 2.89
C LEU A 63 -7.36 -7.43 1.70
N LEU A 64 -6.60 -8.08 0.81
CA LEU A 64 -6.01 -7.43 -0.35
C LEU A 64 -7.09 -6.91 -1.31
N THR A 65 -8.15 -7.70 -1.54
CA THR A 65 -9.27 -7.28 -2.40
C THR A 65 -10.07 -6.15 -1.79
N GLU A 66 -10.29 -6.16 -0.47
CA GLU A 66 -11.01 -5.08 0.23
C GLU A 66 -10.20 -3.78 0.22
N ALA A 67 -8.89 -3.86 0.48
CA ALA A 67 -8.02 -2.69 0.43
C ALA A 67 -8.00 -2.03 -0.95
N VAL A 68 -7.92 -2.82 -2.02
CA VAL A 68 -7.93 -2.29 -3.38
C VAL A 68 -9.24 -1.55 -3.69
N ARG A 69 -10.38 -1.92 -3.10
CA ARG A 69 -11.66 -1.22 -3.33
C ARG A 69 -11.66 0.20 -2.79
N LEU A 70 -10.89 0.47 -1.74
CA LEU A 70 -10.71 1.81 -1.16
C LEU A 70 -9.88 2.72 -2.07
N VAL A 71 -8.92 2.13 -2.80
CA VAL A 71 -8.01 2.88 -3.67
C VAL A 71 -8.75 3.57 -4.81
N ALA A 72 -8.88 4.90 -4.70
CA ALA A 72 -9.38 5.78 -5.75
C ALA A 72 -10.69 5.26 -6.41
N HIS A 73 -10.75 5.33 -7.74
CA HIS A 73 -11.87 4.84 -8.53
C HIS A 73 -11.40 3.82 -9.58
N ARG A 74 -12.35 3.02 -10.08
CA ARG A 74 -12.08 1.92 -11.02
C ARG A 74 -11.22 2.33 -12.23
N VAL A 75 -11.41 3.54 -12.78
CA VAL A 75 -10.60 4.03 -13.92
C VAL A 75 -9.12 4.20 -13.57
N ILE A 76 -8.82 4.63 -12.34
CA ILE A 76 -7.46 4.71 -11.82
C ILE A 76 -6.94 3.29 -11.58
N ARG A 77 -7.74 2.41 -10.97
CA ARG A 77 -7.37 1.02 -10.69
C ARG A 77 -7.11 0.17 -11.94
N ASN A 78 -7.75 0.49 -13.06
CA ASN A 78 -7.49 -0.15 -14.36
C ASN A 78 -6.07 0.14 -14.90
N ARG A 79 -5.38 1.14 -14.36
CA ARG A 79 -4.01 1.49 -14.75
C ARG A 79 -3.02 1.34 -13.62
N GLY A 80 -3.38 1.78 -12.41
CA GLY A 80 -2.57 1.67 -11.20
C GLY A 80 -2.14 0.23 -10.97
N THR A 81 -0.89 0.04 -10.57
CA THR A 81 -0.37 -1.30 -10.27
C THR A 81 -0.13 -1.44 -8.78
N MET A 82 -0.25 -2.66 -8.28
CA MET A 82 -0.06 -2.96 -6.85
C MET A 82 1.34 -2.55 -6.39
N CYS A 83 2.35 -3.04 -7.10
CA CYS A 83 3.75 -2.69 -6.86
C CYS A 83 4.05 -1.20 -7.09
N GLY A 84 3.33 -0.54 -8.02
CA GLY A 84 3.51 0.89 -8.26
C GLY A 84 3.08 1.73 -7.07
N SER A 85 1.98 1.38 -6.41
CA SER A 85 1.55 2.04 -5.17
C SER A 85 2.51 1.77 -4.01
N ILE A 86 2.95 0.51 -3.84
CA ILE A 86 3.94 0.14 -2.81
C ILE A 86 5.26 0.87 -3.01
N ALA A 87 5.80 0.91 -4.24
CA ALA A 87 7.04 1.60 -4.55
C ALA A 87 6.91 3.12 -4.46
N HIS A 88 5.71 3.68 -4.65
CA HIS A 88 5.47 5.11 -4.50
C HIS A 88 5.54 5.54 -3.04
N ALA A 89 5.14 4.67 -2.10
CA ALA A 89 5.22 4.89 -0.66
C ALA A 89 4.60 6.22 -0.20
N ASP A 90 3.42 6.54 -0.73
CA ASP A 90 2.61 7.62 -0.18
C ASP A 90 2.11 7.21 1.22
N PRO A 91 2.30 8.02 2.26
CA PRO A 91 1.90 7.66 3.62
C PRO A 91 0.40 7.43 3.81
N ALA A 92 -0.44 8.00 2.93
CA ALA A 92 -1.88 7.83 2.96
C ALA A 92 -2.37 6.63 2.12
N SER A 93 -1.48 5.85 1.51
CA SER A 93 -1.85 4.66 0.74
C SER A 93 -2.09 3.43 1.62
N GLU A 94 -3.11 2.66 1.24
CA GLU A 94 -3.57 1.45 1.89
C GLU A 94 -2.60 0.29 1.69
N LEU A 95 -2.08 0.12 0.46
CA LEU A 95 -1.27 -1.05 0.09
C LEU A 95 0.06 -1.16 0.86
N PRO A 96 0.80 -0.07 1.13
CA PRO A 96 1.91 -0.10 2.09
C PRO A 96 1.53 -0.63 3.48
N ALA A 97 0.40 -0.20 4.04
CA ALA A 97 -0.06 -0.64 5.36
C ALA A 97 -0.54 -2.09 5.35
N VAL A 98 -1.21 -2.53 4.30
CA VAL A 98 -1.61 -3.94 4.12
C VAL A 98 -0.38 -4.84 4.04
N LEU A 99 0.63 -4.45 3.27
CA LEU A 99 1.88 -5.21 3.18
C LEU A 99 2.58 -5.30 4.55
N LEU A 100 2.59 -4.21 5.32
CA LEU A 100 3.17 -4.16 6.66
C LEU A 100 2.37 -5.01 7.66
N ALA A 101 1.05 -4.85 7.73
CA ALA A 101 0.17 -5.58 8.64
C ALA A 101 0.28 -7.10 8.45
N LEU A 102 0.38 -7.54 7.20
CA LEU A 102 0.49 -8.96 6.86
C LEU A 102 1.91 -9.51 7.03
N GLY A 103 2.93 -8.69 7.32
CA GLY A 103 4.32 -9.15 7.33
C GLY A 103 4.81 -9.62 5.95
N GLY A 104 4.31 -9.00 4.89
CA GLY A 104 4.69 -9.31 3.52
C GLY A 104 6.09 -8.80 3.15
N HIS A 105 6.48 -9.03 1.91
CA HIS A 105 7.76 -8.56 1.38
C HIS A 105 7.68 -8.23 -0.11
N VAL A 106 8.65 -7.47 -0.60
CA VAL A 106 8.83 -7.22 -2.04
C VAL A 106 10.11 -7.87 -2.54
N MET A 107 10.07 -8.36 -3.78
CA MET A 107 11.24 -8.75 -4.54
C MET A 107 11.69 -7.57 -5.39
N VAL A 108 12.96 -7.20 -5.28
CA VAL A 108 13.60 -6.21 -6.13
C VAL A 108 14.73 -6.85 -6.94
N ARG A 109 14.92 -6.37 -8.16
CA ARG A 109 15.93 -6.88 -9.10
C ARG A 109 16.79 -5.73 -9.63
N SER A 110 18.08 -5.97 -9.76
CA SER A 110 19.03 -5.12 -10.51
C SER A 110 19.99 -5.99 -11.32
N VAL A 111 20.99 -5.37 -11.96
CA VAL A 111 22.08 -6.08 -12.63
C VAL A 111 22.94 -6.92 -11.68
N ARG A 112 22.86 -6.66 -10.36
CA ARG A 112 23.58 -7.42 -9.33
C ARG A 112 22.85 -8.69 -8.89
N GLY A 113 21.59 -8.87 -9.30
CA GLY A 113 20.75 -9.99 -8.92
C GLY A 113 19.45 -9.55 -8.24
N GLU A 114 18.89 -10.46 -7.45
CA GLU A 114 17.60 -10.29 -6.77
C GLU A 114 17.78 -10.30 -5.25
N ARG A 115 16.92 -9.55 -4.56
CA ARG A 115 16.81 -9.63 -3.10
C ARG A 115 15.38 -9.35 -2.65
N LEU A 116 15.08 -9.85 -1.46
CA LEU A 116 13.83 -9.56 -0.75
C LEU A 116 14.01 -8.37 0.19
N ILE A 117 12.96 -7.56 0.33
CA ILE A 117 12.84 -6.51 1.34
C ILE A 117 11.56 -6.75 2.12
N ALA A 118 11.69 -7.05 3.42
CA ALA A 118 10.55 -7.18 4.31
C ALA A 118 9.82 -5.82 4.43
N ALA A 119 8.49 -5.85 4.60
CA ALA A 119 7.68 -4.64 4.72
C ALA A 119 8.16 -3.69 5.84
N GLU A 120 8.56 -4.24 6.98
CA GLU A 120 9.12 -3.51 8.14
C GLU A 120 10.38 -2.71 7.80
N GLN A 121 11.09 -3.12 6.75
CA GLN A 121 12.34 -2.48 6.32
C GLN A 121 12.14 -1.62 5.07
N LEU A 122 11.01 -1.76 4.39
CA LEU A 122 10.79 -1.19 3.06
C LEU A 122 10.57 0.32 3.10
N PHE A 123 9.72 0.83 3.99
CA PHE A 123 9.32 2.23 4.01
C PHE A 123 10.25 3.05 4.91
N LYS A 124 10.83 4.13 4.39
CA LYS A 124 11.85 4.95 5.09
C LYS A 124 11.41 6.37 5.39
N GLY A 125 10.39 6.85 4.71
CA GLY A 125 9.83 8.19 4.87
C GLY A 125 8.77 8.48 3.82
N VAL A 126 8.35 9.74 3.75
CA VAL A 126 7.35 10.21 2.78
C VAL A 126 7.90 10.04 1.37
N PHE A 127 7.25 9.20 0.55
CA PHE A 127 7.71 8.83 -0.80
C PHE A 127 9.10 8.18 -0.86
N GLU A 128 9.58 7.60 0.25
CA GLU A 128 10.91 7.02 0.36
C GLU A 128 10.85 5.54 0.75
N THR A 129 11.59 4.72 0.00
CA THR A 129 11.72 3.28 0.26
C THR A 129 13.19 2.85 0.30
N ALA A 130 13.43 1.63 0.78
CA ALA A 130 14.73 0.96 0.77
C ALA A 130 15.14 0.40 -0.61
N ILE A 131 14.37 0.68 -1.66
CA ILE A 131 14.67 0.26 -3.04
C ILE A 131 15.80 1.14 -3.56
N ALA A 132 16.88 0.54 -4.02
CA ALA A 132 18.05 1.28 -4.50
C ALA A 132 17.76 1.96 -5.86
N PRO A 133 18.50 3.02 -6.23
CA PRO A 133 18.28 3.77 -7.47
C PRO A 133 18.34 2.95 -8.77
N ASP A 134 19.02 1.79 -8.75
CA ASP A 134 19.18 0.89 -9.89
C ASP A 134 18.38 -0.41 -9.76
N GLU A 135 17.47 -0.47 -8.79
CA GLU A 135 16.59 -1.61 -8.55
C GLU A 135 15.18 -1.36 -9.11
N VAL A 136 14.54 -2.45 -9.54
CA VAL A 136 13.13 -2.49 -9.95
C VAL A 136 12.39 -3.42 -9.00
N LEU A 137 11.29 -2.93 -8.41
CA LEU A 137 10.33 -3.78 -7.70
C LEU A 137 9.62 -4.65 -8.75
N VAL A 138 9.88 -5.96 -8.72
CA VAL A 138 9.33 -6.92 -9.69
C VAL A 138 8.11 -7.65 -9.16
N GLU A 139 7.97 -7.77 -7.84
CA GLU A 139 6.87 -8.49 -7.21
C GLU A 139 6.64 -8.06 -5.75
N ALA A 140 5.38 -8.08 -5.31
CA ALA A 140 4.98 -8.04 -3.91
C ALA A 140 4.34 -9.39 -3.53
N TRP A 141 4.74 -9.93 -2.38
CA TRP A 141 4.20 -11.16 -1.83
C TRP A 141 3.48 -10.88 -0.50
N PHE A 142 2.30 -11.47 -0.37
CA PHE A 142 1.44 -11.38 0.81
C PHE A 142 1.16 -12.80 1.31
N PRO A 143 1.30 -13.10 2.61
CA PRO A 143 0.92 -14.41 3.13
C PRO A 143 -0.58 -14.68 3.00
N GLU A 144 -0.97 -15.96 3.09
CA GLU A 144 -2.38 -16.33 3.28
C GLU A 144 -2.92 -15.68 4.54
N LEU A 145 -4.12 -15.11 4.42
CA LEU A 145 -4.80 -14.49 5.53
C LEU A 145 -5.60 -15.57 6.27
N VAL A 146 -5.08 -15.98 7.43
CA VAL A 146 -5.70 -17.00 8.29
C VAL A 146 -6.54 -16.39 9.41
N ASP A 147 -6.27 -15.14 9.78
CA ASP A 147 -6.93 -14.44 10.89
C ASP A 147 -8.14 -13.62 10.44
N ARG A 148 -8.94 -13.21 11.43
CA ARG A 148 -9.93 -12.14 11.22
C ARG A 148 -9.21 -10.86 10.80
N PHE A 149 -9.82 -10.14 9.87
CA PHE A 149 -9.26 -8.90 9.36
C PHE A 149 -10.31 -7.80 9.30
N ALA A 150 -9.81 -6.57 9.30
CA ALA A 150 -10.59 -5.40 8.96
C ALA A 150 -9.68 -4.37 8.30
N ILE A 151 -10.23 -3.60 7.37
CA ILE A 151 -9.60 -2.38 6.87
C ILE A 151 -10.65 -1.28 6.84
N PHE A 152 -10.31 -0.14 7.44
CA PHE A 152 -11.17 1.04 7.43
C PHE A 152 -10.33 2.27 7.22
N GLU A 153 -10.87 3.22 6.48
CA GLU A 153 -10.31 4.56 6.34
C GLU A 153 -11.42 5.60 6.48
N GLU A 154 -11.03 6.80 6.89
CA GLU A 154 -11.85 7.98 6.75
C GLU A 154 -11.20 8.90 5.71
N SER A 155 -11.95 9.21 4.66
CA SER A 155 -11.59 10.16 3.61
C SER A 155 -12.77 11.10 3.39
N ARG A 156 -12.52 12.31 2.88
CA ARG A 156 -13.61 13.30 2.68
C ARG A 156 -14.70 12.77 1.75
N ARG A 157 -14.29 12.00 0.76
CA ARG A 157 -15.13 11.30 -0.21
C ARG A 157 -14.43 10.00 -0.56
N HIS A 158 -15.20 8.94 -0.79
CA HIS A 158 -14.66 7.67 -1.24
C HIS A 158 -13.73 7.86 -2.45
N GLY A 159 -12.52 7.31 -2.36
CA GLY A 159 -11.48 7.41 -3.38
C GLY A 159 -10.52 8.61 -3.22
N ASP A 160 -10.80 9.56 -2.33
CA ASP A 160 -9.79 10.54 -1.88
C ASP A 160 -8.79 9.81 -0.93
N PHE A 161 -7.58 10.36 -0.76
CA PHE A 161 -6.62 9.82 0.20
C PHE A 161 -7.17 9.84 1.64
N ALA A 162 -6.78 8.84 2.43
CA ALA A 162 -7.19 8.71 3.81
C ALA A 162 -6.65 9.86 4.69
N LEU A 163 -7.53 10.45 5.49
CA LEU A 163 -7.16 11.32 6.61
C LEU A 163 -6.53 10.49 7.73
N ALA A 164 -7.07 9.29 7.94
CA ALA A 164 -6.54 8.23 8.78
C ALA A 164 -7.09 6.89 8.30
N GLY A 165 -6.29 5.84 8.41
CA GLY A 165 -6.72 4.50 8.08
C GLY A 165 -6.05 3.44 8.96
N VAL A 166 -6.73 2.31 9.10
CA VAL A 166 -6.32 1.17 9.94
C VAL A 166 -6.44 -0.13 9.17
N VAL A 167 -5.49 -1.02 9.40
CA VAL A 167 -5.52 -2.41 8.93
C VAL A 167 -5.34 -3.31 10.14
N ARG A 168 -6.26 -4.23 10.35
CA ARG A 168 -6.19 -5.26 11.40
C ARG A 168 -6.06 -6.64 10.78
N THR A 169 -5.17 -7.46 11.32
CA THR A 169 -5.13 -8.91 11.11
C THR A 169 -4.81 -9.60 12.43
N GLY A 170 -5.79 -10.32 13.00
CA GLY A 170 -5.69 -10.85 14.36
C GLY A 170 -5.50 -9.72 15.38
N GLU A 171 -4.36 -9.75 16.08
CA GLU A 171 -3.94 -8.73 17.05
C GLU A 171 -3.03 -7.66 16.42
N ILE A 172 -2.59 -7.84 15.17
CA ILE A 172 -1.72 -6.87 14.49
C ILE A 172 -2.58 -5.71 14.01
N LEU A 173 -2.12 -4.49 14.34
CA LEU A 173 -2.71 -3.24 13.90
C LEU A 173 -1.66 -2.42 13.15
N ALA A 174 -1.91 -2.09 11.89
CA ALA A 174 -1.15 -1.12 11.12
C ALA A 174 -2.00 0.13 10.85
N LEU A 175 -1.35 1.29 10.81
CA LEU A 175 -1.96 2.59 10.55
C LEU A 175 -1.37 3.24 9.30
N PHE A 176 -2.19 4.01 8.58
CA PHE A 176 -1.77 4.84 7.45
C PHE A 176 -2.46 6.21 7.47
N GLY A 177 -1.89 7.19 6.77
CA GLY A 177 -2.35 8.58 6.74
C GLY A 177 -2.01 9.42 7.97
N VAL A 178 -1.35 8.83 8.99
CA VAL A 178 -1.11 9.46 10.31
C VAL A 178 0.35 9.46 10.77
N ALA A 179 1.27 9.03 9.91
CA ALA A 179 2.70 9.03 10.12
C ALA A 179 3.41 9.18 8.76
N PRO A 180 4.73 9.46 8.71
CA PRO A 180 5.50 9.54 7.45
C PRO A 180 5.57 8.24 6.63
N THR A 181 5.25 7.10 7.25
CA THR A 181 5.19 5.75 6.66
C THR A 181 4.01 5.01 7.27
N PRO A 182 3.57 3.87 6.71
CA PRO A 182 2.74 2.95 7.50
C PRO A 182 3.49 2.54 8.78
N VAL A 183 2.75 2.38 9.87
CA VAL A 183 3.33 2.02 11.19
C VAL A 183 2.49 0.94 11.87
N LEU A 184 3.16 0.06 12.60
CA LEU A 184 2.48 -0.85 13.53
C LEU A 184 2.18 -0.09 14.83
N ALA A 185 1.03 -0.37 15.43
CA ALA A 185 0.57 0.30 16.66
C ALA A 185 0.05 -0.72 17.68
N ASP A 186 0.16 -0.37 18.97
CA ASP A 186 -0.46 -1.12 20.05
C ASP A 186 -1.97 -0.81 20.07
N PRO A 187 -2.86 -1.81 19.90
CA PRO A 187 -4.31 -1.59 19.93
C PRO A 187 -4.83 -0.96 21.22
N SER A 188 -4.14 -1.14 22.36
CA SER A 188 -4.53 -0.56 23.65
C SER A 188 -4.22 0.93 23.76
N ASN A 189 -3.27 1.43 22.96
CA ASN A 189 -2.90 2.83 22.88
C ASN A 189 -2.46 3.20 21.45
N PRO A 190 -3.39 3.20 20.47
CA PRO A 190 -3.04 3.22 19.06
C PRO A 190 -2.45 4.57 18.59
N THR A 191 -2.57 5.62 19.41
CA THR A 191 -2.04 6.95 19.11
C THR A 191 -0.68 7.25 19.75
N ALA A 192 -0.08 6.27 20.45
CA ALA A 192 1.17 6.47 21.15
C ALA A 192 2.31 6.87 20.20
N GLY A 193 2.92 8.04 20.44
CA GLY A 193 4.08 8.53 19.66
C GLY A 193 3.76 9.00 18.25
N LEU A 194 2.48 9.08 17.87
CA LEU A 194 2.08 9.63 16.57
C LEU A 194 2.07 11.16 16.60
N GLU A 195 2.71 11.77 15.60
CA GLU A 195 2.74 13.23 15.38
C GLU A 195 2.32 13.55 13.94
N PRO A 196 1.04 13.33 13.56
CA PRO A 196 0.59 13.59 12.21
C PRO A 196 0.65 15.08 11.88
N SER A 197 0.98 15.41 10.62
CA SER A 197 0.88 16.79 10.15
C SER A 197 -0.58 17.20 9.95
N GLY A 198 -0.86 18.48 10.17
CA GLY A 198 -2.13 19.11 9.80
C GLY A 198 -2.09 19.66 8.38
N ASP A 199 -3.24 19.72 7.72
CA ASP A 199 -3.41 20.36 6.43
C ASP A 199 -4.80 21.00 6.30
N LEU A 200 -5.18 21.36 5.07
CA LEU A 200 -6.49 21.97 4.77
C LEU A 200 -7.66 21.00 4.99
N GLU A 201 -7.39 19.70 5.13
CA GLU A 201 -8.42 18.66 5.24
C GLU A 201 -8.64 18.22 6.68
N ALA A 202 -7.58 18.18 7.49
CA ALA A 202 -7.67 17.75 8.88
C ALA A 202 -6.56 18.34 9.75
N THR A 203 -6.90 18.66 11.01
CA THR A 203 -5.89 18.96 12.04
C THR A 203 -5.23 17.67 12.55
N PRO A 204 -4.04 17.75 13.16
CA PRO A 204 -3.40 16.59 13.79
C PRO A 204 -4.31 15.90 14.81
N GLU A 205 -5.00 16.67 15.66
CA GLU A 205 -5.89 16.17 16.70
C GLU A 205 -7.07 15.41 16.12
N PHE A 206 -7.62 15.90 14.99
CA PHE A 206 -8.70 15.21 14.30
C PHE A 206 -8.23 13.87 13.71
N ARG A 207 -7.04 13.81 13.11
CA ARG A 207 -6.46 12.55 12.63
C ARG A 207 -6.26 11.54 13.75
N LEU A 208 -5.73 11.97 14.90
CA LEU A 208 -5.56 11.11 16.08
C LEU A 208 -6.91 10.64 16.66
N HIS A 209 -7.93 11.49 16.62
CA HIS A 209 -9.29 11.09 17.00
C HIS A 209 -9.84 10.02 16.06
N LEU A 210 -9.70 10.21 14.74
CA LEU A 210 -10.12 9.23 13.73
C LEU A 210 -9.45 7.88 13.93
N VAL A 211 -8.15 7.84 14.22
CA VAL A 211 -7.44 6.58 14.52
C VAL A 211 -8.16 5.80 15.63
N ARG A 212 -8.52 6.44 16.73
CA ARG A 212 -9.21 5.77 17.85
C ARG A 212 -10.57 5.20 17.42
N VAL A 213 -11.36 6.00 16.70
CA VAL A 213 -12.68 5.57 16.19
C VAL A 213 -12.55 4.39 15.22
N LEU A 214 -11.58 4.45 14.31
CA LEU A 214 -11.36 3.39 13.31
C LEU A 214 -10.83 2.11 13.95
N VAL A 215 -9.96 2.21 14.97
CA VAL A 215 -9.49 1.05 15.73
C VAL A 215 -10.65 0.37 16.46
N GLU A 216 -11.51 1.13 17.15
CA GLU A 216 -12.71 0.57 17.80
C GLU A 216 -13.60 -0.19 16.80
N ARG A 217 -13.83 0.38 15.60
CA ARG A 217 -14.58 -0.29 14.52
C ARG A 217 -13.88 -1.56 14.03
N ALA A 218 -12.57 -1.51 13.82
CA ALA A 218 -11.77 -2.66 13.36
C ALA A 218 -11.78 -3.82 14.34
N PHE A 219 -11.84 -3.55 15.64
CA PHE A 219 -11.91 -4.58 16.68
C PHE A 219 -13.33 -5.09 16.95
N ALA A 220 -14.36 -4.35 16.54
CA ALA A 220 -15.76 -4.76 16.63
C ALA A 220 -16.26 -5.63 15.45
N ALA A 221 -15.57 -5.60 14.31
CA ALA A 221 -15.85 -6.43 13.12
C ALA A 221 -15.29 -7.86 13.26
#